data_AF-A0A8B6CV62-F1
#
_entry.id   AF-A0A8B6CV62-F1
#
_cell.length_a   1.000
_cell.length_b   1.000
_cell.length_c   1.000
_cell.angle_alpha   90.00
_cell.angle_beta   90.00
_cell.angle_gamma   90.00
#
_symmetry.space_group_name_H-M   'P 1'
#
loop_
_entity.id
_entity.type
_entity.pdbx_description
1 polymer ?
#
loop_
_entity_poly.entity_id
_entity_poly.type
_entity_poly.pdbx_seq_one_letter_code
_entity_poly.pdbx_strand_id
1 'polypeptide(L)'
;MRCDRHGVRVNLSQSDYLSRNNNDTVTYRHGVRVNLSQSDDLSYNNNDTLTNRNGVRVNMSQSDDLSCTTSGTLANRHSVRVNLSQSDDLSRNNNDTVTYRHDVRVNLSQSDDLSCNNNDTLNKRKGVRVNISQSDDLSRTTSGTVANRHTVRVNLSQSDDISCNNNDTVTYRHGVRVNLSQSYDFSCNNNDTVTYRHDVRVNLSQSYDLSCNNNDTVTYRHSVRINLSQFDDLSCNNNDTLTNRNGVRVNLSQSDDLSCTNNGTLANIHSLRVNLSQSDDLSCNNNDTVTYRHGVRVNLSQSDDLFCSNNGTVPIDIVSESIYHSQMIYPVIIMIL
;
A
#
# COMPACT_ATOMS: atom_id res chain seq x y z
N MET A 1 0.43 -24.00 -19.93
CA MET A 1 0.82 -22.99 -20.93
C MET A 1 0.11 -21.68 -20.64
N ARG A 2 0.62 -20.53 -21.11
CA ARG A 2 -0.16 -19.28 -21.16
C ARG A 2 0.12 -18.30 -22.31
N CYS A 3 1.36 -18.07 -22.79
CA CYS A 3 1.62 -17.32 -24.05
C CYS A 3 2.96 -17.66 -24.76
N ASP A 4 2.94 -18.68 -25.62
CA ASP A 4 3.79 -18.93 -26.81
C ASP A 4 4.25 -20.43 -27.02
N ARG A 5 5.50 -20.83 -26.66
CA ARG A 5 6.09 -22.22 -26.74
C ARG A 5 5.66 -23.27 -25.67
N HIS A 6 6.24 -23.29 -24.45
CA HIS A 6 6.18 -24.43 -23.49
C HIS A 6 4.98 -24.43 -22.49
N GLY A 7 5.22 -24.71 -21.21
CA GLY A 7 4.32 -24.41 -20.08
C GLY A 7 3.15 -25.37 -19.83
N VAL A 8 2.85 -25.63 -18.55
CA VAL A 8 2.01 -26.75 -18.07
C VAL A 8 0.57 -26.34 -17.69
N ARG A 9 -0.37 -27.30 -17.66
CA ARG A 9 -1.71 -27.14 -17.04
C ARG A 9 -1.96 -28.31 -16.08
N VAL A 10 -2.61 -28.03 -14.95
CA VAL A 10 -3.11 -28.99 -13.96
C VAL A 10 -4.59 -28.64 -13.72
N ASN A 11 -5.44 -29.66 -13.78
CA ASN A 11 -6.83 -29.62 -13.37
C ASN A 11 -7.04 -30.85 -12.46
N LEU A 12 -7.49 -30.62 -11.23
CA LEU A 12 -7.92 -31.66 -10.29
C LEU A 12 -9.26 -31.22 -9.67
N SER A 13 -10.03 -32.15 -9.11
CA SER A 13 -11.22 -31.82 -8.31
C SER A 13 -10.81 -31.49 -6.87
N GLN A 14 -10.09 -32.42 -6.24
CA GLN A 14 -9.65 -32.39 -4.85
C GLN A 14 -8.23 -32.96 -4.78
N SER A 15 -7.46 -32.56 -3.77
CA SER A 15 -6.13 -33.12 -3.49
C SER A 15 -5.72 -32.77 -2.05
N ASP A 16 -5.60 -33.77 -1.18
CA ASP A 16 -5.27 -33.58 0.24
C ASP A 16 -3.94 -32.79 0.36
N TYR A 17 -2.90 -33.23 -0.38
CA TYR A 17 -1.64 -32.52 -0.54
C TYR A 17 -1.26 -32.37 -2.03
N LEU A 18 -0.95 -31.15 -2.49
CA LEU A 18 -0.34 -30.91 -3.80
C LEU A 18 0.86 -29.98 -3.70
N SER A 19 2.08 -30.54 -3.80
CA SER A 19 3.28 -29.74 -4.08
C SER A 19 3.63 -29.72 -5.56
N ARG A 20 4.01 -28.55 -6.07
CA ARG A 20 4.53 -28.38 -7.43
C ARG A 20 5.69 -27.39 -7.47
N ASN A 21 6.84 -27.87 -7.95
CA ASN A 21 8.00 -27.04 -8.30
C ASN A 21 8.19 -26.97 -9.83
N ASN A 22 8.56 -25.81 -10.38
CA ASN A 22 9.03 -25.65 -11.77
C ASN A 22 10.35 -24.86 -11.79
N ASN A 23 11.24 -25.20 -12.71
CA ASN A 23 12.56 -24.60 -12.88
C ASN A 23 12.91 -24.57 -14.39
N ASP A 24 12.08 -23.88 -15.18
CA ASP A 24 12.13 -23.88 -16.64
C ASP A 24 12.96 -22.71 -17.19
N THR A 25 13.97 -22.99 -18.03
CA THR A 25 14.70 -21.97 -18.79
C THR A 25 14.21 -21.91 -20.24
N VAL A 26 13.48 -20.86 -20.66
CA VAL A 26 12.87 -20.85 -22.01
C VAL A 26 12.72 -19.48 -22.69
N THR A 27 12.89 -19.46 -24.01
CA THR A 27 12.96 -18.24 -24.83
C THR A 27 11.62 -17.55 -25.11
N TYR A 28 10.49 -18.26 -25.09
CA TYR A 28 9.22 -17.71 -25.60
C TYR A 28 8.06 -17.77 -24.61
N ARG A 29 7.75 -18.98 -24.12
CA ARG A 29 6.67 -19.25 -23.16
C ARG A 29 7.14 -20.24 -22.13
N HIS A 30 7.02 -19.83 -20.89
CA HIS A 30 6.53 -20.70 -19.83
C HIS A 30 5.11 -20.22 -19.48
N GLY A 31 4.40 -20.95 -18.63
CA GLY A 31 3.16 -20.44 -18.08
C GLY A 31 2.35 -21.58 -17.51
N VAL A 32 2.04 -21.49 -16.22
CA VAL A 32 1.44 -22.56 -15.44
C VAL A 32 0.01 -22.21 -15.11
N ARG A 33 -0.83 -23.24 -15.03
CA ARG A 33 -2.27 -23.15 -14.83
C ARG A 33 -2.72 -24.26 -13.91
N VAL A 34 -2.77 -23.98 -12.62
CA VAL A 34 -3.37 -24.85 -11.62
C VAL A 34 -4.84 -24.46 -11.47
N ASN A 35 -5.71 -25.46 -11.43
CA ASN A 35 -7.11 -25.32 -11.08
C ASN A 35 -7.49 -26.53 -10.21
N LEU A 36 -7.94 -26.28 -8.99
CA LEU A 36 -8.56 -27.25 -8.08
C LEU A 36 -9.96 -26.73 -7.70
N SER A 37 -10.85 -27.60 -7.21
CA SER A 37 -12.00 -27.12 -6.44
C SER A 37 -11.59 -26.95 -4.98
N GLN A 38 -11.04 -28.02 -4.39
CA GLN A 38 -10.57 -28.11 -3.01
C GLN A 38 -9.13 -28.63 -2.96
N SER A 39 -8.41 -28.27 -1.91
CA SER A 39 -7.12 -28.84 -1.51
C SER A 39 -6.95 -28.51 -0.04
N ASP A 40 -6.36 -29.39 0.75
CA ASP A 40 -6.04 -29.07 2.13
C ASP A 40 -4.73 -28.25 2.07
N ASP A 41 -3.62 -28.91 1.69
CA ASP A 41 -2.33 -28.29 1.39
C ASP A 41 -2.11 -28.05 -0.12
N LEU A 42 -1.87 -26.80 -0.56
CA LEU A 42 -1.32 -26.48 -1.89
C LEU A 42 -0.02 -25.66 -1.80
N SER A 43 1.10 -26.31 -2.14
CA SER A 43 2.41 -25.66 -2.26
C SER A 43 2.83 -25.47 -3.72
N TYR A 44 3.04 -24.22 -4.13
CA TYR A 44 3.43 -23.87 -5.50
C TYR A 44 4.71 -23.03 -5.54
N ASN A 45 5.77 -23.62 -6.08
CA ASN A 45 7.09 -23.01 -6.26
C ASN A 45 7.44 -22.89 -7.75
N ASN A 46 8.00 -21.76 -8.16
CA ASN A 46 8.26 -21.48 -9.56
C ASN A 46 9.51 -20.60 -9.73
N ASN A 47 10.62 -21.21 -10.14
CA ASN A 47 11.93 -20.58 -10.30
C ASN A 47 12.39 -20.56 -11.76
N ASP A 48 11.66 -19.86 -12.64
CA ASP A 48 11.88 -19.94 -14.10
C ASP A 48 12.75 -18.79 -14.64
N THR A 49 13.55 -19.07 -15.67
CA THR A 49 14.38 -18.06 -16.37
C THR A 49 13.91 -17.86 -17.82
N LEU A 50 13.50 -16.64 -18.20
CA LEU A 50 12.81 -16.39 -19.47
C LEU A 50 13.15 -15.11 -20.22
N THR A 51 13.25 -15.24 -21.54
CA THR A 51 13.51 -14.10 -22.43
C THR A 51 12.23 -13.30 -22.76
N ASN A 52 11.06 -13.93 -22.82
CA ASN A 52 9.83 -13.27 -23.30
C ASN A 52 8.68 -13.29 -22.27
N ARG A 53 7.83 -14.33 -22.22
CA ARG A 53 6.66 -14.36 -21.33
C ARG A 53 6.58 -15.63 -20.49
N ASN A 54 6.40 -15.48 -19.19
CA ASN A 54 5.95 -16.58 -18.32
C ASN A 54 4.47 -16.40 -17.98
N GLY A 55 4.12 -16.39 -16.69
CA GLY A 55 2.80 -16.08 -16.19
C GLY A 55 2.13 -17.30 -15.55
N VAL A 56 2.25 -17.37 -14.23
CA VAL A 56 1.54 -18.32 -13.36
C VAL A 56 0.12 -17.84 -13.11
N ARG A 57 -0.86 -18.75 -13.10
CA ARG A 57 -2.12 -18.47 -12.40
C ARG A 57 -2.77 -19.71 -11.79
N VAL A 58 -3.02 -19.61 -10.49
CA VAL A 58 -3.80 -20.53 -9.66
C VAL A 58 -5.27 -20.08 -9.67
N ASN A 59 -6.18 -21.04 -9.63
CA ASN A 59 -7.61 -20.82 -9.40
C ASN A 59 -8.07 -21.95 -8.49
N MET A 60 -8.91 -21.64 -7.51
CA MET A 60 -9.29 -22.53 -6.44
C MET A 60 -10.65 -22.09 -5.91
N SER A 61 -11.47 -23.01 -5.39
CA SER A 61 -12.67 -22.59 -4.64
C SER A 61 -12.32 -22.47 -3.17
N GLN A 62 -11.73 -23.53 -2.60
CA GLN A 62 -11.29 -23.63 -1.21
C GLN A 62 -9.86 -24.17 -1.16
N SER A 63 -9.05 -23.59 -0.28
CA SER A 63 -7.83 -24.19 0.27
C SER A 63 -7.96 -24.12 1.79
N ASP A 64 -7.29 -25.00 2.51
CA ASP A 64 -6.95 -24.72 3.90
C ASP A 64 -5.67 -23.85 3.81
N ASP A 65 -4.52 -24.49 3.56
CA ASP A 65 -3.20 -23.87 3.34
C ASP A 65 -2.88 -23.64 1.85
N LEU A 66 -2.53 -22.40 1.46
CA LEU A 66 -1.96 -22.11 0.14
C LEU A 66 -0.64 -21.33 0.24
N SER A 67 0.47 -22.00 -0.11
CA SER A 67 1.78 -21.38 -0.29
C SER A 67 2.11 -21.13 -1.77
N CYS A 68 2.41 -19.89 -2.15
CA CYS A 68 2.78 -19.49 -3.51
C CYS A 68 4.10 -18.71 -3.56
N THR A 69 5.21 -19.36 -3.91
CA THR A 69 6.51 -18.71 -4.16
C THR A 69 6.80 -18.57 -5.65
N THR A 70 7.16 -17.36 -6.10
CA THR A 70 7.72 -17.15 -7.45
C THR A 70 9.04 -16.40 -7.40
N SER A 71 10.06 -16.97 -8.02
CA SER A 71 11.36 -16.33 -8.25
C SER A 71 11.78 -16.51 -9.71
N GLY A 72 12.77 -15.75 -10.15
CA GLY A 72 13.37 -15.96 -11.46
C GLY A 72 13.81 -14.67 -12.16
N THR A 73 14.28 -14.84 -13.40
CA THR A 73 14.80 -13.74 -14.22
C THR A 73 14.02 -13.63 -15.53
N LEU A 74 13.38 -12.48 -15.77
CA LEU A 74 12.49 -12.26 -16.92
C LEU A 74 12.78 -10.98 -17.70
N ALA A 75 13.25 -11.14 -18.94
CA ALA A 75 13.63 -10.00 -19.79
C ALA A 75 12.45 -9.20 -20.40
N ASN A 76 11.22 -9.75 -20.44
CA ASN A 76 10.04 -9.00 -20.90
C ASN A 76 8.88 -9.00 -19.89
N ARG A 77 8.01 -10.01 -19.85
CA ARG A 77 6.78 -9.95 -19.03
C ARG A 77 6.59 -11.14 -18.11
N HIS A 78 6.43 -10.85 -16.82
CA HIS A 78 5.84 -11.77 -15.86
C HIS A 78 4.46 -11.28 -15.37
N SER A 79 3.58 -12.21 -15.02
CA SER A 79 2.25 -11.90 -14.49
C SER A 79 1.72 -13.07 -13.65
N VAL A 80 1.73 -12.94 -12.33
CA VAL A 80 1.36 -13.99 -11.39
C VAL A 80 0.00 -13.66 -10.77
N ARG A 81 -1.02 -14.46 -11.07
CA ARG A 81 -2.39 -14.24 -10.59
C ARG A 81 -2.95 -15.40 -9.77
N VAL A 82 -3.25 -15.16 -8.51
CA VAL A 82 -4.02 -16.07 -7.63
C VAL A 82 -5.50 -15.64 -7.64
N ASN A 83 -6.40 -16.60 -7.52
CA ASN A 83 -7.83 -16.38 -7.28
C ASN A 83 -8.34 -17.54 -6.42
N LEU A 84 -8.92 -17.24 -5.26
CA LEU A 84 -9.66 -18.19 -4.43
C LEU A 84 -11.09 -17.66 -4.22
N SER A 85 -12.00 -18.52 -3.77
CA SER A 85 -13.21 -18.05 -3.08
C SER A 85 -12.91 -17.95 -1.58
N GLN A 86 -12.38 -19.03 -1.01
CA GLN A 86 -11.97 -19.18 0.39
C GLN A 86 -10.53 -19.74 0.45
N SER A 87 -9.81 -19.33 1.47
CA SER A 87 -8.56 -19.90 2.00
C SER A 87 -8.68 -19.77 3.52
N ASP A 88 -8.05 -20.64 4.29
CA ASP A 88 -7.77 -20.32 5.68
C ASP A 88 -6.48 -19.47 5.64
N ASP A 89 -5.33 -20.12 5.43
CA ASP A 89 -4.02 -19.49 5.23
C ASP A 89 -3.70 -19.25 3.74
N LEU A 90 -3.37 -18.02 3.36
CA LEU A 90 -2.70 -17.70 2.08
C LEU A 90 -1.34 -17.02 2.28
N SER A 91 -0.28 -17.79 2.12
CA SER A 91 1.10 -17.31 2.13
C SER A 91 1.66 -17.11 0.72
N ARG A 92 2.19 -15.92 0.43
CA ARG A 92 2.76 -15.59 -0.88
C ARG A 92 4.08 -14.84 -0.78
N ASN A 93 5.07 -15.28 -1.55
CA ASN A 93 6.37 -14.64 -1.68
C ASN A 93 6.80 -14.48 -3.15
N ASN A 94 7.14 -13.25 -3.57
CA ASN A 94 7.83 -13.03 -4.85
C ASN A 94 9.26 -12.53 -4.63
N ASN A 95 10.18 -13.04 -5.44
CA ASN A 95 11.56 -12.55 -5.56
C ASN A 95 12.02 -12.62 -7.03
N ASP A 96 11.40 -11.80 -7.88
CA ASP A 96 11.69 -11.77 -9.33
C ASP A 96 12.64 -10.63 -9.73
N THR A 97 13.51 -10.89 -10.70
CA THR A 97 14.22 -9.86 -11.47
C THR A 97 13.57 -9.70 -12.85
N VAL A 98 12.82 -8.61 -13.09
CA VAL A 98 12.04 -8.42 -14.33
C VAL A 98 12.36 -7.11 -15.06
N THR A 99 12.93 -7.20 -16.26
CA THR A 99 13.38 -6.01 -17.00
C THR A 99 12.22 -5.09 -17.42
N TYR A 100 11.16 -5.62 -18.04
CA TYR A 100 10.12 -4.76 -18.65
C TYR A 100 8.79 -4.66 -17.87
N ARG A 101 8.19 -5.77 -17.41
CA ARG A 101 6.91 -5.71 -16.68
C ARG A 101 6.63 -6.92 -15.77
N HIS A 102 6.32 -6.67 -14.51
CA HIS A 102 5.73 -7.62 -13.55
C HIS A 102 4.32 -7.17 -13.12
N ASP A 103 3.32 -8.05 -13.24
CA ASP A 103 1.95 -7.85 -12.75
C ASP A 103 1.63 -8.89 -11.65
N VAL A 104 1.45 -8.44 -10.41
CA VAL A 104 0.95 -9.27 -9.29
C VAL A 104 -0.54 -9.03 -9.13
N ARG A 105 -1.34 -10.11 -9.05
CA ARG A 105 -2.75 -10.02 -8.66
C ARG A 105 -3.13 -11.14 -7.70
N VAL A 106 -3.71 -10.78 -6.57
CA VAL A 106 -4.41 -11.68 -5.66
C VAL A 106 -5.89 -11.25 -5.64
N ASN A 107 -6.79 -12.22 -5.59
CA ASN A 107 -8.23 -12.00 -5.50
C ASN A 107 -8.80 -13.11 -4.59
N LEU A 108 -9.41 -12.77 -3.46
CA LEU A 108 -10.20 -13.70 -2.64
C LEU A 108 -11.60 -13.15 -2.43
N SER A 109 -12.55 -14.02 -2.08
CA SER A 109 -13.76 -13.56 -1.39
C SER A 109 -13.48 -13.50 0.10
N GLN A 110 -13.01 -14.59 0.68
CA GLN A 110 -12.66 -14.78 2.09
C GLN A 110 -11.23 -15.33 2.23
N SER A 111 -10.55 -14.94 3.29
CA SER A 111 -9.34 -15.51 3.87
C SER A 111 -9.52 -15.44 5.39
N ASP A 112 -8.85 -16.29 6.15
CA ASP A 112 -8.56 -15.98 7.55
C ASP A 112 -7.27 -15.14 7.52
N ASP A 113 -6.11 -15.78 7.32
CA ASP A 113 -4.81 -15.14 7.21
C ASP A 113 -4.38 -14.88 5.75
N LEU A 114 -3.91 -13.65 5.44
CA LEU A 114 -3.22 -13.36 4.17
C LEU A 114 -1.86 -12.67 4.35
N SER A 115 -0.78 -13.43 4.09
CA SER A 115 0.59 -12.92 4.02
C SER A 115 1.07 -12.73 2.57
N CYS A 116 1.45 -11.50 2.20
CA CYS A 116 1.88 -11.14 0.84
C CYS A 116 3.21 -10.36 0.81
N ASN A 117 4.32 -11.07 0.62
CA ASN A 117 5.66 -10.48 0.43
C ASN A 117 6.04 -10.37 -1.06
N ASN A 118 6.63 -9.24 -1.47
CA ASN A 118 7.02 -8.97 -2.86
C ASN A 118 8.34 -8.16 -2.93
N ASN A 119 9.47 -8.87 -2.96
CA ASN A 119 10.83 -8.30 -3.03
C ASN A 119 11.40 -8.40 -4.46
N ASP A 120 10.97 -7.51 -5.37
CA ASP A 120 11.26 -7.64 -6.81
C ASP A 120 12.20 -6.52 -7.34
N THR A 121 13.13 -6.87 -8.23
CA THR A 121 14.03 -5.91 -8.92
C THR A 121 13.59 -5.68 -10.38
N LEU A 122 13.32 -4.42 -10.75
CA LEU A 122 12.77 -4.06 -12.05
C LEU A 122 13.35 -2.78 -12.69
N ASN A 123 13.63 -2.86 -14.00
CA ASN A 123 14.11 -1.73 -14.79
C ASN A 123 12.94 -0.83 -15.30
N LYS A 124 11.70 -1.36 -15.37
CA LYS A 124 10.54 -0.64 -15.91
C LYS A 124 9.30 -0.66 -15.01
N ARG A 125 8.42 -1.68 -15.04
CA ARG A 125 7.07 -1.57 -14.43
C ARG A 125 6.67 -2.73 -13.50
N LYS A 126 6.59 -2.47 -12.19
CA LYS A 126 6.01 -3.36 -11.16
C LYS A 126 4.56 -2.90 -10.88
N GLY A 127 3.63 -3.84 -10.78
CA GLY A 127 2.22 -3.53 -10.53
C GLY A 127 1.57 -4.56 -9.62
N VAL A 128 1.43 -4.23 -8.34
CA VAL A 128 0.81 -5.09 -7.32
C VAL A 128 -0.66 -4.71 -7.14
N ARG A 129 -1.53 -5.72 -7.04
CA ARG A 129 -2.94 -5.55 -6.67
C ARG A 129 -3.39 -6.72 -5.79
N VAL A 130 -3.94 -6.40 -4.64
CA VAL A 130 -4.69 -7.29 -3.78
C VAL A 130 -6.14 -6.80 -3.79
N ASN A 131 -7.08 -7.71 -4.06
CA ASN A 131 -8.52 -7.49 -3.90
C ASN A 131 -9.05 -8.61 -3.00
N ILE A 132 -9.79 -8.27 -1.95
CA ILE A 132 -10.36 -9.22 -1.00
C ILE A 132 -11.77 -8.70 -0.66
N SER A 133 -12.69 -9.56 -0.24
CA SER A 133 -13.97 -9.09 0.32
C SER A 133 -13.87 -9.06 1.85
N GLN A 134 -13.55 -10.21 2.46
CA GLN A 134 -13.27 -10.42 3.87
C GLN A 134 -11.89 -11.08 4.02
N SER A 135 -11.14 -10.66 5.02
CA SER A 135 -9.91 -11.28 5.58
C SER A 135 -10.08 -11.14 7.09
N ASP A 136 -9.58 -12.03 7.92
CA ASP A 136 -9.42 -11.66 9.34
C ASP A 136 -8.15 -10.79 9.40
N ASP A 137 -6.99 -11.41 9.12
CA ASP A 137 -5.68 -10.75 9.06
C ASP A 137 -5.19 -10.47 7.62
N LEU A 138 -4.60 -9.30 7.39
CA LEU A 138 -3.94 -8.93 6.12
C LEU A 138 -2.55 -8.31 6.33
N SER A 139 -1.51 -9.12 6.18
CA SER A 139 -0.12 -8.68 6.18
C SER A 139 0.46 -8.54 4.76
N ARG A 140 0.86 -7.33 4.36
CA ARG A 140 1.61 -7.11 3.10
C ARG A 140 2.92 -6.36 3.33
N THR A 141 4.00 -6.96 2.83
CA THR A 141 5.29 -6.29 2.66
C THR A 141 5.62 -6.13 1.17
N THR A 142 6.06 -4.95 0.74
CA THR A 142 6.77 -4.78 -0.54
C THR A 142 8.13 -4.15 -0.36
N SER A 143 9.11 -4.66 -1.10
CA SER A 143 10.45 -4.07 -1.19
C SER A 143 11.06 -4.35 -2.57
N GLY A 144 12.27 -3.85 -2.79
CA GLY A 144 13.03 -4.01 -4.01
C GLY A 144 13.33 -2.67 -4.69
N THR A 145 13.61 -2.72 -6.00
CA THR A 145 14.09 -1.56 -6.76
C THR A 145 13.37 -1.44 -8.09
N VAL A 146 12.74 -0.30 -8.39
CA VAL A 146 11.93 -0.10 -9.60
C VAL A 146 12.27 1.20 -10.34
N ALA A 147 13.10 1.11 -11.38
CA ALA A 147 13.69 2.29 -12.04
C ALA A 147 12.73 3.15 -12.90
N ASN A 148 11.45 2.81 -13.05
CA ASN A 148 10.49 3.69 -13.75
C ASN A 148 9.10 3.81 -13.11
N ARG A 149 8.38 2.71 -12.85
CA ARG A 149 7.09 2.80 -12.17
C ARG A 149 6.74 1.58 -11.33
N HIS A 150 6.59 1.79 -10.04
CA HIS A 150 5.88 0.86 -9.16
C HIS A 150 4.47 1.43 -8.88
N THR A 151 3.44 0.58 -8.82
CA THR A 151 2.17 0.95 -8.19
C THR A 151 1.60 -0.21 -7.41
N VAL A 152 1.27 0.01 -6.14
CA VAL A 152 0.63 -0.96 -5.25
C VAL A 152 -0.85 -0.60 -5.08
N ARG A 153 -1.73 -1.60 -5.00
CA ARG A 153 -3.15 -1.41 -4.64
C ARG A 153 -3.64 -2.47 -3.67
N VAL A 154 -4.36 -2.04 -2.65
CA VAL A 154 -5.28 -2.87 -1.86
C VAL A 154 -6.69 -2.36 -2.09
N ASN A 155 -7.63 -3.29 -2.27
CA ASN A 155 -9.05 -3.08 -2.05
C ASN A 155 -9.56 -4.22 -1.17
N LEU A 156 -10.20 -3.89 -0.06
CA LEU A 156 -10.75 -4.81 0.94
C LEU A 156 -12.12 -4.28 1.35
N SER A 157 -13.07 -5.13 1.70
CA SER A 157 -14.40 -4.66 2.13
C SER A 157 -14.50 -4.66 3.66
N GLN A 158 -14.10 -5.75 4.30
CA GLN A 158 -14.05 -5.95 5.76
C GLN A 158 -12.77 -6.69 6.12
N SER A 159 -12.21 -6.40 7.29
CA SER A 159 -11.18 -7.20 7.96
C SER A 159 -11.00 -6.73 9.39
N ASP A 160 -10.37 -7.53 10.23
CA ASP A 160 -10.02 -7.10 11.58
C ASP A 160 -8.67 -6.38 11.50
N ASP A 161 -7.55 -7.08 11.38
CA ASP A 161 -6.20 -6.49 11.43
C ASP A 161 -5.50 -6.38 10.06
N ILE A 162 -4.91 -5.20 9.77
CA ILE A 162 -4.26 -4.95 8.48
C ILE A 162 -2.89 -4.26 8.63
N SER A 163 -1.82 -4.92 8.18
CA SER A 163 -0.47 -4.36 8.14
C SER A 163 0.03 -4.14 6.70
N CYS A 164 0.40 -2.90 6.37
CA CYS A 164 0.84 -2.49 5.04
C CYS A 164 2.23 -1.81 5.07
N ASN A 165 3.29 -2.61 4.91
CA ASN A 165 4.69 -2.16 4.95
C ASN A 165 5.29 -2.01 3.55
N ASN A 166 5.84 -0.85 3.22
CA ASN A 166 6.53 -0.58 1.95
C ASN A 166 7.94 -0.03 2.19
N ASN A 167 8.92 -0.60 1.48
CA ASN A 167 10.35 -0.23 1.52
C ASN A 167 10.95 -0.46 0.12
N ASP A 168 10.40 0.24 -0.89
CA ASP A 168 10.78 0.17 -2.30
C ASP A 168 11.66 1.38 -2.69
N THR A 169 12.76 1.14 -3.41
CA THR A 169 13.57 2.20 -4.05
C THR A 169 13.07 2.45 -5.47
N VAL A 170 12.52 3.64 -5.75
CA VAL A 170 11.79 3.92 -7.01
C VAL A 170 12.24 5.23 -7.66
N THR A 171 13.01 5.16 -8.75
CA THR A 171 13.60 6.36 -9.35
C THR A 171 12.56 7.36 -9.87
N TYR A 172 11.52 6.91 -10.60
CA TYR A 172 10.65 7.83 -11.34
C TYR A 172 9.23 8.01 -10.77
N ARG A 173 8.44 6.95 -10.57
CA ARG A 173 7.11 7.08 -9.94
C ARG A 173 6.77 5.88 -9.05
N HIS A 174 6.69 6.09 -7.73
CA HIS A 174 5.94 5.20 -6.85
C HIS A 174 4.47 5.67 -6.74
N GLY A 175 3.60 4.89 -6.10
CA GLY A 175 2.16 5.09 -6.17
C GLY A 175 1.38 4.02 -5.43
N VAL A 176 1.22 4.20 -4.11
CA VAL A 176 0.48 3.31 -3.22
C VAL A 176 -0.98 3.77 -3.16
N ARG A 177 -1.94 2.84 -3.25
CA ARG A 177 -3.35 3.14 -2.95
C ARG A 177 -4.01 2.03 -2.13
N VAL A 178 -4.54 2.38 -0.96
CA VAL A 178 -5.39 1.53 -0.14
C VAL A 178 -6.83 2.04 -0.22
N ASN A 179 -7.78 1.10 -0.24
CA ASN A 179 -9.21 1.36 -0.11
C ASN A 179 -9.79 0.25 0.77
N LEU A 180 -10.29 0.59 1.94
CA LEU A 180 -11.04 -0.31 2.79
C LEU A 180 -12.47 0.24 2.90
N SER A 181 -13.46 -0.63 3.13
CA SER A 181 -14.78 -0.15 3.54
C SER A 181 -14.86 -0.14 5.06
N GLN A 182 -14.49 -1.25 5.70
CA GLN A 182 -14.39 -1.46 7.13
C GLN A 182 -13.06 -2.14 7.47
N SER A 183 -12.49 -1.79 8.61
CA SER A 183 -11.41 -2.52 9.31
C SER A 183 -11.64 -2.48 10.82
N TYR A 184 -10.97 -3.30 11.62
CA TYR A 184 -10.77 -2.99 13.05
C TYR A 184 -9.53 -2.10 13.17
N ASP A 185 -8.35 -2.68 12.98
CA ASP A 185 -7.05 -2.00 13.00
C ASP A 185 -6.45 -1.86 11.58
N PHE A 186 -5.92 -0.67 11.26
CA PHE A 186 -5.07 -0.50 10.08
C PHE A 186 -3.74 0.18 10.40
N SER A 187 -2.65 -0.52 10.13
CA SER A 187 -1.28 0.01 10.16
C SER A 187 -0.69 0.18 8.76
N CYS A 188 -0.24 1.39 8.40
CA CYS A 188 0.62 1.61 7.25
C CYS A 188 2.01 2.14 7.63
N ASN A 189 3.06 1.54 7.08
CA ASN A 189 4.43 2.01 7.26
C ASN A 189 5.10 2.15 5.90
N ASN A 190 5.45 3.38 5.51
CA ASN A 190 6.22 3.68 4.31
C ASN A 190 7.63 4.14 4.69
N ASN A 191 8.63 3.55 4.03
CA ASN A 191 10.05 3.90 4.16
C ASN A 191 10.68 3.83 2.76
N ASP A 192 10.04 4.48 1.80
CA ASP A 192 10.39 4.42 0.38
C ASP A 192 11.44 5.48 0.01
N THR A 193 12.38 5.12 -0.88
CA THR A 193 13.35 6.07 -1.45
C THR A 193 12.96 6.40 -2.88
N VAL A 194 12.44 7.61 -3.13
CA VAL A 194 11.75 7.96 -4.39
C VAL A 194 12.28 9.25 -5.00
N THR A 195 13.03 9.18 -6.11
CA THR A 195 13.68 10.39 -6.66
C THR A 195 12.66 11.40 -7.22
N TYR A 196 11.80 10.99 -8.16
CA TYR A 196 10.95 11.97 -8.88
C TYR A 196 9.53 12.14 -8.34
N ARG A 197 8.77 11.07 -8.06
CA ARG A 197 7.41 11.22 -7.48
C ARG A 197 6.93 10.03 -6.65
N HIS A 198 6.50 10.29 -5.43
CA HIS A 198 5.66 9.38 -4.64
C HIS A 198 4.24 9.94 -4.53
N ASP A 199 3.22 9.12 -4.79
CA ASP A 199 1.81 9.41 -4.51
C ASP A 199 1.24 8.33 -3.57
N VAL A 200 1.03 8.64 -2.28
CA VAL A 200 0.35 7.72 -1.33
C VAL A 200 -1.11 8.11 -1.23
N ARG A 201 -2.04 7.14 -1.29
CA ARG A 201 -3.46 7.40 -1.07
C ARG A 201 -4.15 6.34 -0.22
N VAL A 202 -4.72 6.78 0.90
CA VAL A 202 -5.49 5.96 1.83
C VAL A 202 -6.95 6.44 1.81
N ASN A 203 -7.89 5.50 1.80
CA ASN A 203 -9.33 5.79 1.87
C ASN A 203 -9.98 4.65 2.69
N LEU A 204 -10.56 4.96 3.84
CA LEU A 204 -11.28 4.04 4.74
C LEU A 204 -12.64 4.67 5.06
N SER A 205 -13.64 3.90 5.52
CA SER A 205 -14.95 4.50 5.86
C SER A 205 -15.01 5.01 7.30
N GLN A 206 -14.55 4.32 8.35
CA GLN A 206 -14.89 2.96 8.74
C GLN A 206 -13.66 2.16 9.24
N SER A 207 -13.11 2.50 10.41
CA SER A 207 -12.22 1.65 11.23
C SER A 207 -12.39 1.99 12.70
N TYR A 208 -11.83 1.18 13.61
CA TYR A 208 -11.53 1.61 14.98
C TYR A 208 -10.20 2.38 14.95
N ASP A 209 -9.07 1.66 15.01
CA ASP A 209 -7.75 2.26 15.06
C ASP A 209 -7.11 2.44 13.66
N LEU A 210 -6.50 3.61 13.44
CA LEU A 210 -5.76 3.92 12.22
C LEU A 210 -4.38 4.49 12.53
N SER A 211 -3.33 3.67 12.34
CA SER A 211 -1.93 4.07 12.43
C SER A 211 -1.28 4.22 11.05
N CYS A 212 -0.65 5.35 10.76
CA CYS A 212 0.11 5.53 9.51
C CYS A 212 1.42 6.32 9.72
N ASN A 213 2.54 5.62 9.54
CA ASN A 213 3.89 6.17 9.64
C ASN A 213 4.51 6.31 8.23
N ASN A 214 4.98 7.50 7.89
CA ASN A 214 5.76 7.76 6.67
C ASN A 214 7.15 8.27 7.08
N ASN A 215 8.20 7.62 6.57
CA ASN A 215 9.60 7.98 6.80
C ASN A 215 10.33 8.07 5.44
N ASP A 216 9.65 8.57 4.41
CA ASP A 216 10.11 8.45 3.03
C ASP A 216 11.25 9.44 2.72
N THR A 217 12.16 9.06 1.83
CA THR A 217 13.16 9.97 1.25
C THR A 217 12.77 10.33 -0.19
N VAL A 218 12.21 11.53 -0.40
CA VAL A 218 11.62 11.93 -1.69
C VAL A 218 12.25 13.20 -2.26
N THR A 219 13.03 13.10 -3.34
CA THR A 219 13.79 14.26 -3.84
C THR A 219 12.88 15.34 -4.44
N TYR A 220 11.94 14.98 -5.33
CA TYR A 220 11.19 15.99 -6.09
C TYR A 220 9.71 16.19 -5.68
N ARG A 221 8.89 15.14 -5.57
CA ARG A 221 7.46 15.30 -5.22
C ARG A 221 6.90 14.15 -4.38
N HIS A 222 6.62 14.37 -3.11
CA HIS A 222 5.70 13.53 -2.33
C HIS A 222 4.28 14.15 -2.34
N SER A 223 3.25 13.32 -2.27
CA SER A 223 1.90 13.71 -1.89
C SER A 223 1.19 12.52 -1.25
N VAL A 224 0.92 12.63 0.05
CA VAL A 224 0.07 11.72 0.81
C VAL A 224 -1.37 12.22 0.73
N ARG A 225 -2.37 11.36 0.54
CA ARG A 225 -3.78 11.75 0.71
C ARG A 225 -4.59 10.70 1.44
N ILE A 226 -5.04 11.02 2.65
CA ILE A 226 -5.88 10.17 3.50
C ILE A 226 -7.30 10.78 3.50
N ASN A 227 -8.32 9.96 3.29
CA ASN A 227 -9.73 10.37 3.26
C ASN A 227 -10.54 9.37 4.08
N LEU A 228 -11.28 9.87 5.06
CA LEU A 228 -11.85 9.11 6.17
C LEU A 228 -13.25 9.68 6.45
N SER A 229 -14.20 8.87 6.94
CA SER A 229 -15.53 9.36 7.34
C SER A 229 -15.80 9.22 8.84
N GLN A 230 -15.52 8.06 9.45
CA GLN A 230 -15.74 7.73 10.88
C GLN A 230 -14.65 6.78 11.41
N PHE A 231 -14.01 7.16 12.50
CA PHE A 231 -12.90 6.48 13.19
C PHE A 231 -13.05 6.71 14.68
N ASP A 232 -12.45 5.85 15.50
CA ASP A 232 -12.27 6.11 16.91
C ASP A 232 -10.90 6.82 17.03
N ASP A 233 -9.80 6.05 17.01
CA ASP A 233 -8.42 6.55 17.11
C ASP A 233 -7.72 6.75 15.74
N LEU A 234 -7.07 7.91 15.55
CA LEU A 234 -6.18 8.16 14.40
C LEU A 234 -4.81 8.69 14.81
N SER A 235 -3.77 7.90 14.55
CA SER A 235 -2.36 8.28 14.70
C SER A 235 -1.64 8.36 13.34
N CYS A 236 -1.22 9.57 12.93
CA CYS A 236 -0.35 9.77 11.75
C CYS A 236 0.99 10.39 12.14
N ASN A 237 2.10 9.83 11.63
CA ASN A 237 3.45 10.34 11.88
C ASN A 237 4.25 10.43 10.57
N ASN A 238 4.69 11.63 10.18
CA ASN A 238 5.48 11.83 8.96
C ASN A 238 6.86 12.41 9.29
N ASN A 239 7.91 11.61 9.13
CA ASN A 239 9.32 12.02 9.33
C ASN A 239 10.07 12.03 7.98
N ASP A 240 9.37 12.37 6.90
CA ASP A 240 9.92 12.34 5.54
C ASP A 240 11.11 13.31 5.36
N THR A 241 12.10 12.90 4.57
CA THR A 241 13.20 13.75 4.11
C THR A 241 12.98 14.14 2.65
N LEU A 242 12.91 15.44 2.35
CA LEU A 242 12.48 15.95 1.04
C LEU A 242 13.29 17.13 0.52
N THR A 243 13.52 17.19 -0.79
CA THR A 243 14.32 18.26 -1.41
C THR A 243 13.49 19.32 -2.14
N ASN A 244 12.35 18.97 -2.74
CA ASN A 244 11.48 19.94 -3.43
C ASN A 244 10.08 20.03 -2.81
N ARG A 245 9.09 19.20 -3.20
CA ARG A 245 7.69 19.37 -2.74
C ARG A 245 7.16 18.20 -1.92
N ASN A 246 6.61 18.50 -0.75
CA ASN A 246 5.65 17.61 -0.07
C ASN A 246 4.23 18.19 -0.19
N GLY A 247 3.23 17.32 -0.16
CA GLY A 247 1.84 17.63 -0.49
C GLY A 247 0.87 16.70 0.21
N VAL A 248 0.98 16.63 1.54
CA VAL A 248 0.04 15.92 2.40
C VAL A 248 -1.34 16.58 2.32
N ARG A 249 -2.38 15.80 2.01
CA ARG A 249 -3.78 16.17 2.27
C ARG A 249 -4.50 15.02 2.94
N VAL A 250 -4.38 15.01 4.25
CA VAL A 250 -5.39 14.46 5.15
C VAL A 250 -6.67 15.29 4.90
N ASN A 251 -7.85 14.66 4.76
CA ASN A 251 -9.13 15.31 4.41
C ASN A 251 -10.13 15.26 5.59
N LEU A 252 -9.81 16.05 6.61
CA LEU A 252 -9.67 15.83 8.11
C LEU A 252 -11.72 15.79 10.33
N SER A 253 -12.92 15.12 10.55
CA SER A 253 -14.17 14.61 9.88
C SER A 253 -15.10 14.26 11.04
N GLN A 254 -15.05 12.99 11.46
CA GLN A 254 -15.36 12.39 12.75
C GLN A 254 -14.19 11.45 13.07
N SER A 255 -13.52 11.74 14.17
CA SER A 255 -12.69 10.87 15.00
C SER A 255 -13.24 11.03 16.42
N ASP A 256 -12.90 10.13 17.33
CA ASP A 256 -12.92 10.47 18.75
C ASP A 256 -11.56 11.14 19.03
N ASP A 257 -10.46 10.37 18.99
CA ASP A 257 -9.10 10.87 19.15
C ASP A 257 -8.38 11.09 17.81
N LEU A 258 -7.66 12.21 17.70
CA LEU A 258 -6.81 12.52 16.55
C LEU A 258 -5.42 12.99 16.96
N SER A 259 -4.41 12.16 16.72
CA SER A 259 -3.01 12.47 16.90
C SER A 259 -2.28 12.55 15.56
N CYS A 260 -1.69 13.70 15.25
CA CYS A 260 -0.92 13.89 14.02
C CYS A 260 0.39 14.63 14.29
N THR A 261 1.50 14.03 13.85
CA THR A 261 2.85 14.57 14.01
C THR A 261 3.56 14.64 12.65
N ASN A 262 4.26 15.74 12.37
CA ASN A 262 5.25 15.83 11.29
C ASN A 262 6.58 16.32 11.87
N ASN A 263 7.67 15.61 11.56
CA ASN A 263 9.05 16.00 11.90
C ASN A 263 9.95 15.93 10.65
N GLY A 264 9.42 16.32 9.49
CA GLY A 264 10.10 16.22 8.21
C GLY A 264 11.23 17.24 8.04
N THR A 265 12.23 16.88 7.23
CA THR A 265 13.25 17.85 6.79
C THR A 265 12.98 18.20 5.32
N LEU A 266 12.64 19.46 5.03
CA LEU A 266 12.25 19.88 3.67
C LEU A 266 13.14 21.01 3.15
N ALA A 267 13.95 20.78 2.12
CA ALA A 267 14.73 21.90 1.56
C ALA A 267 13.85 22.94 0.82
N ASN A 268 12.85 22.45 0.06
CA ASN A 268 11.96 23.19 -0.85
C ASN A 268 10.77 23.89 -0.16
N ILE A 269 9.55 23.36 -0.35
CA ILE A 269 8.29 23.87 0.24
C ILE A 269 7.33 22.71 0.55
N HIS A 270 6.70 22.72 1.73
CA HIS A 270 5.57 21.83 2.06
C HIS A 270 4.24 22.54 1.73
N SER A 271 3.27 21.83 1.12
CA SER A 271 1.87 22.26 1.08
C SER A 271 0.96 21.23 1.79
N LEU A 272 0.90 21.26 3.13
CA LEU A 272 0.08 20.36 3.95
C LEU A 272 -1.30 21.01 4.16
N ARG A 273 -2.22 20.90 3.19
CA ARG A 273 -3.61 21.34 3.41
C ARG A 273 -4.39 20.25 4.12
N VAL A 274 -5.29 20.63 5.04
CA VAL A 274 -5.85 19.62 5.92
C VAL A 274 -7.28 19.86 6.49
N ASN A 275 -7.61 20.79 7.43
CA ASN A 275 -9.03 21.05 7.80
C ASN A 275 -9.41 21.82 9.12
N LEU A 276 -10.25 21.46 10.12
CA LEU A 276 -10.44 20.23 10.92
C LEU A 276 -11.80 20.10 11.69
N SER A 277 -12.41 18.91 11.65
CA SER A 277 -13.74 18.43 12.10
C SER A 277 -14.21 18.52 13.56
N GLN A 278 -15.11 17.58 13.87
CA GLN A 278 -15.10 16.83 15.13
C GLN A 278 -13.83 15.97 15.13
N SER A 279 -13.05 16.19 16.18
CA SER A 279 -12.70 15.13 17.12
C SER A 279 -13.49 15.38 18.40
N ASP A 280 -13.39 14.51 19.39
CA ASP A 280 -13.55 14.93 20.78
C ASP A 280 -12.20 15.53 21.22
N ASP A 281 -11.09 14.79 21.03
CA ASP A 281 -9.70 15.20 21.31
C ASP A 281 -8.84 15.39 20.05
N LEU A 282 -8.10 16.51 19.99
CA LEU A 282 -7.06 16.73 18.97
C LEU A 282 -5.68 17.02 19.56
N SER A 283 -4.69 16.25 19.10
CA SER A 283 -3.27 16.58 19.14
C SER A 283 -2.69 16.78 17.73
N CYS A 284 -2.13 17.96 17.44
CA CYS A 284 -1.60 18.28 16.13
C CYS A 284 -0.23 19.01 16.19
N ASN A 285 0.86 18.26 15.97
CA ASN A 285 2.25 18.71 16.13
C ASN A 285 3.00 18.82 14.80
N ASN A 286 3.65 19.94 14.55
CA ASN A 286 4.52 20.15 13.39
C ASN A 286 5.89 20.70 13.82
N ASN A 287 6.94 19.89 13.65
CA ASN A 287 8.33 20.26 13.90
C ASN A 287 9.17 20.29 12.60
N ASP A 288 8.50 20.35 11.44
CA ASP A 288 9.12 20.39 10.11
C ASP A 288 10.14 21.53 10.00
N THR A 289 11.34 21.21 9.50
CA THR A 289 12.45 22.16 9.31
C THR A 289 12.65 22.42 7.82
N VAL A 290 12.36 23.64 7.34
CA VAL A 290 12.21 23.93 5.90
C VAL A 290 12.62 25.31 5.37
N THR A 291 13.55 25.32 4.40
CA THR A 291 14.53 26.42 4.21
C THR A 291 14.00 27.73 3.58
N TYR A 292 12.79 27.75 3.02
CA TYR A 292 12.16 28.95 2.42
C TYR A 292 10.88 29.36 3.17
N ARG A 293 9.94 28.41 3.35
CA ARG A 293 8.88 28.34 4.38
C ARG A 293 7.94 27.15 4.15
N HIS A 294 7.10 26.86 5.15
CA HIS A 294 6.05 25.83 5.13
C HIS A 294 4.71 26.39 4.59
N GLY A 295 3.61 25.62 4.57
CA GLY A 295 2.30 26.11 4.10
C GLY A 295 1.12 25.16 4.35
N VAL A 296 0.17 25.58 5.19
CA VAL A 296 -0.81 24.71 5.91
C VAL A 296 -2.13 25.45 6.22
N ARG A 297 -3.21 24.76 6.59
CA ARG A 297 -4.32 25.38 7.35
C ARG A 297 -5.16 24.35 8.16
N VAL A 298 -5.34 24.60 9.47
CA VAL A 298 -6.55 24.21 10.23
C VAL A 298 -7.37 25.39 10.77
N ASN A 299 -8.67 25.18 10.95
CA ASN A 299 -9.41 25.62 12.15
C ASN A 299 -10.66 24.72 12.42
N LEU A 300 -11.10 24.69 13.69
CA LEU A 300 -11.95 23.66 14.33
C LEU A 300 -13.44 23.63 13.91
N SER A 301 -14.10 22.46 13.90
CA SER A 301 -15.50 22.34 13.42
C SER A 301 -16.32 21.12 13.87
N GLN A 302 -16.42 20.75 15.15
CA GLN A 302 -15.90 21.35 16.38
C GLN A 302 -15.44 20.21 17.29
N SER A 303 -14.39 20.42 18.09
CA SER A 303 -13.98 19.49 19.14
C SER A 303 -14.12 20.11 20.52
N ASP A 304 -14.02 19.25 21.53
CA ASP A 304 -14.03 19.64 22.93
C ASP A 304 -12.62 20.04 23.40
N ASP A 305 -11.58 19.28 23.06
CA ASP A 305 -10.18 19.64 23.35
C ASP A 305 -9.29 19.82 22.10
N LEU A 306 -8.40 20.82 22.16
CA LEU A 306 -7.55 21.29 21.05
C LEU A 306 -6.13 21.57 21.54
N PHE A 307 -5.19 20.66 21.22
CA PHE A 307 -3.76 20.89 21.35
C PHE A 307 -3.08 20.88 19.99
N CYS A 308 -2.61 22.04 19.52
CA CYS A 308 -1.79 22.13 18.31
C CYS A 308 -0.52 22.95 18.54
N SER A 309 0.64 22.34 18.27
CA SER A 309 1.93 23.02 18.32
C SER A 309 2.61 23.04 16.95
N ASN A 310 3.32 24.13 16.67
CA ASN A 310 4.16 24.23 15.49
C ASN A 310 5.50 24.84 15.88
N ASN A 311 6.42 23.96 16.29
CA ASN A 311 7.80 24.30 16.59
C ASN A 311 8.67 24.17 15.32
N GLY A 312 8.05 24.12 14.14
CA GLY A 312 8.73 24.08 12.86
C GLY A 312 9.71 25.23 12.74
N THR A 313 10.98 24.90 12.59
CA THR A 313 12.10 25.85 12.57
C THR A 313 12.15 26.59 11.22
N VAL A 314 11.21 27.53 10.98
CA VAL A 314 10.93 28.13 9.65
C VAL A 314 10.31 29.56 9.54
N PRO A 315 8.99 29.72 9.84
CA PRO A 315 8.00 30.53 9.07
C PRO A 315 7.08 29.68 8.12
N ILE A 316 5.80 30.05 7.88
CA ILE A 316 4.74 29.17 7.28
C ILE A 316 3.76 29.92 6.31
N ASP A 317 2.43 29.71 6.33
CA ASP A 317 1.44 29.89 5.22
C ASP A 317 0.21 28.97 5.52
N ILE A 318 -1.02 28.91 4.97
CA ILE A 318 -1.85 29.65 3.98
C ILE A 318 -2.76 28.71 3.12
N VAL A 319 -2.72 27.38 3.35
CA VAL A 319 -3.05 26.28 2.39
C VAL A 319 -4.47 26.20 1.77
N SER A 320 -5.44 27.01 2.19
CA SER A 320 -6.63 27.38 1.37
C SER A 320 -7.94 26.54 1.56
N GLU A 321 -8.99 26.84 0.78
CA GLU A 321 -10.16 25.97 0.49
C GLU A 321 -11.26 25.85 1.59
N SER A 322 -12.08 24.79 1.55
CA SER A 322 -13.11 24.38 2.56
C SER A 322 -14.06 23.27 2.05
N ILE A 323 -15.38 23.40 2.26
CA ILE A 323 -16.37 22.29 2.32
C ILE A 323 -17.63 22.72 3.12
N TYR A 324 -18.27 21.82 3.86
CA TYR A 324 -19.44 22.07 4.73
C TYR A 324 -19.37 21.26 6.04
N HIS A 325 -20.05 21.73 7.08
CA HIS A 325 -19.98 21.33 8.51
C HIS A 325 -20.56 22.48 9.36
N SER A 326 -20.20 22.59 10.64
CA SER A 326 -20.54 23.74 11.50
C SER A 326 -19.49 23.93 12.60
N GLN A 327 -19.20 25.18 12.97
CA GLN A 327 -17.81 25.57 13.25
C GLN A 327 -17.17 26.09 11.96
N MET A 328 -15.92 25.67 11.70
CA MET A 328 -15.11 26.11 10.58
C MET A 328 -15.03 25.04 9.45
N ILE A 329 -14.02 24.17 9.44
CA ILE A 329 -13.57 23.34 8.30
C ILE A 329 -13.10 21.91 8.77
N TYR A 330 -12.57 20.94 7.97
CA TYR A 330 -12.71 19.46 8.26
C TYR A 330 -11.44 18.53 8.08
N PRO A 331 -11.18 17.44 8.85
CA PRO A 331 -9.72 16.98 10.12
C PRO A 331 -8.25 17.66 10.08
N VAL A 332 -7.34 17.44 11.10
CA VAL A 332 -5.81 17.61 11.30
C VAL A 332 -4.97 18.93 10.99
N ILE A 333 -3.88 19.41 11.72
CA ILE A 333 -2.67 20.25 11.22
C ILE A 333 -2.66 21.84 11.05
N ILE A 334 -1.74 22.65 11.64
CA ILE A 334 -1.84 24.09 12.10
C ILE A 334 -0.58 24.57 12.87
N MET A 335 -0.77 25.59 13.73
CA MET A 335 0.27 26.53 14.18
C MET A 335 -0.04 27.98 13.76
N ILE A 336 0.91 28.62 13.07
CA ILE A 336 1.01 30.09 12.87
C ILE A 336 1.10 30.49 11.38
N LEU A 337 1.73 31.64 11.05
CA LEU A 337 1.92 32.23 9.71
C LEU A 337 3.41 32.59 9.49
#